data_AF-A0A7V8BET7-F1
#
_entry.id   AF-A0A7V8BET7-F1
#
_cell.length_a   1.000
_cell.length_b   1.000
_cell.length_c   1.000
_cell.angle_alpha   90.00
_cell.angle_beta   90.00
_cell.angle_gamma   90.00
#
_symmetry.space_group_name_H-M   'P 1'
#
loop_
_entity.id
_entity.type
_entity.pdbx_description
1 polymer ?
#
loop_
_entity_poly.entity_id
_entity_poly.type
_entity_poly.pdbx_seq_one_letter_code
_entity_poly.pdbx_strand_id
1 'polypeptide(L)'
;MITTLWLFALLVATLALAYANASGLAWGALLALALAGGIYFQTLPAPLLLALTALFAVFALPLLVPALRRALVSEGLLRVYRRILPQVSQTEQEALDAGTVWWDGELFSGRPDWQKLLAFAQPKLTPEEQRFLDVETEELCNRVSDWETTSRHQDLPPEVWQFVKDKGFLGMIIPKKYGGLEFSAYAHSQVVTKLSTRSSAAAVTVMVPNSLGPAELLLHYGTEEQKNHYLPRLAKGLEIPCFALTSPWAGSDAASIPDVGIVCKGQHQGREVIGLKVTWNKRYITLGPVATILGLAFR
;
A
#
# COMPACT_ATOMS: atom_id res chain seq x y z
N MET A 1 47.00 3.02 -42.00
CA MET A 1 45.84 3.93 -42.19
C MET A 1 44.51 3.21 -41.97
N ILE A 2 44.27 2.06 -42.60
CA ILE A 2 43.00 1.32 -42.44
C ILE A 2 42.82 0.74 -41.02
N THR A 3 43.87 0.15 -40.45
CA THR A 3 43.87 -0.39 -39.08
C THR A 3 43.57 0.66 -38.01
N THR A 4 44.15 1.85 -38.14
CA THR A 4 43.94 2.97 -37.21
C THR A 4 42.52 3.53 -37.30
N LEU A 5 41.95 3.62 -38.51
CA LEU A 5 40.56 4.01 -38.71
C LEU A 5 39.59 2.98 -38.13
N TRP A 6 39.89 1.69 -38.28
CA TRP A 6 39.10 0.60 -37.70
C TRP A 6 39.08 0.62 -36.16
N LEU A 7 40.24 0.78 -35.53
CA LEU A 7 40.32 0.89 -34.06
C LEU A 7 39.61 2.14 -33.53
N PHE A 8 39.71 3.26 -34.24
CA PHE A 8 38.98 4.48 -33.89
C PHE A 8 37.46 4.29 -34.01
N ALA A 9 36.98 3.66 -35.08
CA ALA A 9 35.57 3.34 -35.25
C ALA A 9 35.03 2.42 -34.14
N LEU A 10 35.83 1.43 -33.72
CA LEU A 10 35.48 0.54 -32.61
C LEU A 10 35.37 1.31 -31.28
N LEU A 11 36.31 2.22 -31.02
CA LEU A 11 36.30 3.04 -29.82
C LEU A 11 35.07 3.94 -29.77
N VAL A 12 34.74 4.61 -30.89
CA VAL A 12 33.53 5.44 -31.00
C VAL A 12 32.27 4.61 -30.81
N ALA A 13 32.18 3.43 -31.44
CA ALA A 13 31.03 2.53 -31.28
C ALA A 13 30.89 2.04 -29.83
N THR A 14 31.99 1.73 -29.16
CA THR A 14 32.01 1.34 -27.74
C THR A 14 31.47 2.46 -26.85
N LEU A 15 31.95 3.69 -27.04
CA LEU A 15 31.49 4.86 -26.29
C LEU A 15 30.01 5.16 -26.56
N ALA A 16 29.56 5.03 -27.81
CA ALA A 16 28.17 5.23 -28.17
C ALA A 16 27.23 4.19 -27.54
N LEU A 17 27.61 2.90 -27.56
CA LEU A 17 26.82 1.84 -26.91
C LEU A 17 26.78 1.99 -25.39
N ALA A 18 27.88 2.45 -24.78
CA ALA A 18 27.93 2.75 -23.35
C ALA A 18 27.01 3.93 -22.99
N TYR A 19 27.08 5.01 -23.77
CA TYR A 19 26.24 6.18 -23.58
C TYR A 19 24.75 5.86 -23.72
N ALA A 20 24.39 5.01 -24.68
CA ALA A 20 23.00 4.62 -24.95
C ALA A 20 22.45 3.50 -24.03
N ASN A 21 23.24 3.01 -23.08
CA ASN A 21 22.90 1.84 -22.24
C ASN A 21 22.37 0.66 -23.08
N ALA A 22 23.09 0.35 -24.17
CA ALA A 22 22.62 -0.58 -25.19
C ALA A 22 22.50 -2.03 -24.67
N SER A 23 21.58 -2.79 -25.28
CA SER A 23 21.32 -4.18 -24.88
C SER A 23 22.56 -5.08 -25.05
N GLY A 24 22.61 -6.19 -24.29
CA GLY A 24 23.70 -7.16 -24.41
C GLY A 24 23.92 -7.65 -25.84
N LEU A 25 22.86 -7.81 -26.65
CA LEU A 25 22.95 -8.19 -28.06
C LEU A 25 23.71 -7.17 -28.90
N ALA A 26 23.54 -5.87 -28.64
CA ALA A 26 24.27 -4.82 -29.35
C ALA A 26 25.77 -4.86 -29.02
N TRP A 27 26.12 -5.09 -27.75
CA TRP A 27 27.50 -5.31 -27.32
C TRP A 27 28.11 -6.58 -27.91
N GLY A 28 27.33 -7.67 -27.95
CA GLY A 28 27.73 -8.93 -28.59
C GLY A 28 28.00 -8.76 -30.09
N ALA A 29 27.13 -8.03 -30.79
CA ALA A 29 27.31 -7.73 -32.21
C ALA A 29 28.55 -6.85 -32.46
N LEU A 30 28.80 -5.83 -31.63
CA LEU A 30 30.00 -5.01 -31.73
C LEU A 30 31.28 -5.84 -31.52
N LEU A 31 31.31 -6.72 -30.53
CA LEU A 31 32.43 -7.63 -30.28
C LEU A 31 32.65 -8.61 -31.44
N ALA A 32 31.58 -9.17 -32.02
CA ALA A 32 31.67 -10.03 -33.19
C ALA A 32 32.25 -9.28 -34.40
N LEU A 33 31.80 -8.04 -34.64
CA LEU A 33 32.34 -7.16 -35.69
C LEU A 33 33.80 -6.81 -35.42
N ALA A 34 34.17 -6.53 -34.16
CA ALA A 34 35.55 -6.27 -33.73
C ALA A 34 36.49 -7.40 -34.14
N LEU A 35 36.08 -8.64 -33.85
CA LEU A 35 36.85 -9.86 -34.15
C LEU A 35 36.90 -10.13 -35.65
N ALA A 36 35.78 -9.97 -36.38
CA ALA A 36 35.75 -10.13 -37.82
C ALA A 36 36.65 -9.13 -38.55
N GLY A 37 36.65 -7.86 -38.12
CA GLY A 37 37.57 -6.86 -38.65
C GLY A 37 39.03 -7.14 -38.26
N GLY A 38 39.28 -7.67 -37.06
CA GLY A 38 40.61 -8.12 -36.65
C GLY A 38 41.19 -9.24 -37.54
N ILE A 39 40.34 -10.18 -37.97
CA ILE A 39 40.68 -11.25 -38.93
C ILE A 39 40.95 -10.65 -40.31
N TYR A 40 40.04 -9.81 -40.80
CA TYR A 40 40.10 -9.30 -42.16
C TYR A 40 41.26 -8.33 -42.39
N PHE A 41 41.51 -7.42 -41.44
CA PHE A 41 42.56 -6.41 -41.55
C PHE A 41 43.91 -6.86 -40.94
N GLN A 42 44.02 -8.11 -40.49
CA GLN A 42 45.22 -8.71 -39.85
C GLN A 42 45.83 -7.82 -38.77
N THR A 43 44.98 -7.20 -37.94
CA THR A 43 45.42 -6.16 -36.98
C THR A 43 46.05 -6.74 -35.72
N LEU A 44 45.80 -8.03 -35.45
CA LEU A 44 46.28 -8.75 -34.28
C LEU A 44 46.97 -10.05 -34.70
N PRO A 45 47.96 -10.54 -33.91
CA PRO A 45 48.56 -11.85 -34.14
C PRO A 45 47.51 -12.96 -34.16
N ALA A 46 47.61 -13.87 -35.13
CA ALA A 46 46.71 -15.02 -35.29
C ALA A 46 46.42 -15.82 -33.99
N PRO A 47 47.41 -16.16 -33.13
CA PRO A 47 47.12 -16.89 -31.89
C PRO A 47 46.28 -16.08 -30.90
N LEU A 48 46.48 -14.76 -30.83
CA LEU A 48 45.70 -13.88 -29.96
C LEU A 48 44.26 -13.77 -30.45
N LEU A 49 44.08 -13.66 -31.77
CA LEU A 49 42.77 -13.58 -32.39
C LEU A 49 41.95 -14.85 -32.19
N LEU A 50 42.58 -16.03 -32.36
CA LEU A 50 41.97 -17.32 -32.07
C LEU A 50 41.55 -17.43 -30.60
N ALA A 51 42.42 -17.02 -29.67
CA ALA A 51 42.10 -17.01 -28.25
C ALA A 51 40.90 -16.08 -27.93
N LEU A 52 40.87 -14.87 -28.49
CA LEU A 52 39.76 -13.92 -28.28
C LEU A 52 38.44 -14.42 -28.91
N THR A 53 38.48 -15.04 -30.09
CA THR A 53 37.29 -15.64 -30.69
C THR A 53 36.76 -16.82 -29.87
N ALA A 54 37.65 -17.65 -29.32
CA ALA A 54 37.27 -18.76 -28.44
C ALA A 54 36.63 -18.24 -27.14
N LEU A 55 37.20 -17.20 -26.53
CA LEU A 55 36.64 -16.56 -25.35
C LEU A 55 35.26 -15.94 -25.62
N PHE A 56 35.07 -15.29 -26.76
CA PHE A 56 33.77 -14.75 -27.16
C PHE A 56 32.73 -15.86 -27.34
N ALA A 57 33.09 -16.95 -28.02
CA ALA A 57 32.20 -18.08 -28.24
C ALA A 57 31.81 -18.81 -26.95
N VAL A 58 32.76 -18.98 -26.02
CA VAL A 58 32.55 -19.72 -24.76
C VAL A 58 31.84 -18.88 -23.70
N PHE A 59 32.13 -17.59 -23.58
CA PHE A 59 31.64 -16.76 -22.48
C PHE A 59 30.58 -15.76 -22.92
N ALA A 60 30.84 -14.98 -23.98
CA ALA A 60 29.91 -13.94 -24.39
C ALA A 60 28.64 -14.54 -25.00
N LEU A 61 28.77 -15.52 -25.90
CA LEU A 61 27.64 -16.08 -26.64
C LEU A 61 26.57 -16.75 -25.73
N PRO A 62 26.93 -17.55 -24.70
CA PRO A 62 25.95 -18.06 -23.73
C PRO A 62 25.32 -16.97 -22.85
N LEU A 63 26.03 -15.88 -22.57
CA LEU A 63 25.49 -14.74 -21.82
C LEU A 63 24.49 -13.91 -22.63
N LEU A 64 24.59 -13.94 -23.97
CA LEU A 64 23.65 -13.26 -24.88
C LEU A 64 22.31 -14.00 -25.00
N VAL A 65 22.30 -15.32 -24.82
CA VAL A 65 21.08 -16.13 -24.87
C VAL A 65 20.41 -16.17 -23.48
N PRO A 66 19.20 -15.60 -23.31
CA PRO A 66 18.58 -15.47 -21.99
C PRO A 66 18.41 -16.80 -21.24
N ALA A 67 18.12 -17.89 -21.94
CA ALA A 67 17.96 -19.22 -21.34
C ALA A 67 19.28 -19.76 -20.75
N LEU A 68 20.38 -19.69 -21.51
CA LEU A 68 21.70 -20.13 -21.04
C LEU A 68 22.24 -19.24 -19.93
N ARG A 69 22.10 -17.91 -20.05
CA ARG A 69 22.50 -16.98 -18.98
C ARG A 69 21.76 -17.26 -17.67
N ARG A 70 20.47 -17.61 -17.74
CA ARG A 70 19.68 -17.96 -16.54
C ARG A 70 20.23 -19.23 -15.89
N ALA A 71 20.37 -20.31 -16.66
CA ALA A 71 20.80 -21.62 -16.15
C ALA A 71 22.26 -21.64 -15.64
N LEU A 72 23.19 -21.04 -16.39
CA LEU A 72 24.63 -21.16 -16.10
C LEU A 72 25.15 -20.11 -15.11
N VAL A 73 24.52 -18.94 -15.04
CA VAL A 73 25.05 -17.80 -14.28
C VAL A 73 24.04 -17.26 -13.27
N SER A 74 22.84 -16.92 -13.73
CA SER A 74 21.87 -16.19 -12.89
C SER A 74 21.35 -17.04 -11.74
N GLU A 75 21.03 -18.32 -11.96
CA GLU A 75 20.55 -19.23 -10.91
C GLU A 75 21.58 -19.51 -9.81
N GLY A 76 22.86 -19.65 -10.18
CA GLY A 76 23.95 -19.85 -9.23
C GLY A 76 24.18 -18.62 -8.37
N LEU A 77 24.25 -17.44 -8.99
CA LEU A 77 24.37 -16.16 -8.29
C LEU A 77 23.18 -15.89 -7.38
N LEU A 78 21.96 -16.16 -7.86
CA LEU A 78 20.73 -15.97 -7.07
C LEU A 78 20.71 -16.89 -5.85
N ARG A 79 21.19 -18.13 -5.96
CA ARG A 79 21.33 -19.05 -4.81
C ARG A 79 22.28 -18.53 -3.75
N VAL A 80 23.41 -17.93 -4.14
CA VAL A 80 24.34 -17.29 -3.21
C VAL A 80 23.69 -16.06 -2.58
N TYR A 81 23.06 -15.21 -3.38
CA TYR A 81 22.42 -13.97 -2.92
C TYR A 81 21.30 -14.25 -1.90
N ARG A 82 20.48 -15.28 -2.13
CA ARG A 82 19.42 -15.72 -1.19
C ARG A 82 19.96 -16.14 0.19
N ARG A 83 21.23 -16.52 0.32
CA ARG A 83 21.83 -16.84 1.62
C ARG A 83 22.26 -15.60 2.40
N ILE A 84 22.47 -14.49 1.71
CA ILE A 84 22.94 -13.22 2.29
C ILE A 84 21.75 -12.33 2.66
N LEU A 85 20.63 -12.46 1.94
CA LEU A 85 19.41 -11.73 2.26
C LEU A 85 18.87 -12.14 3.65
N PRO A 86 18.50 -11.18 4.51
CA PRO A 86 17.86 -11.49 5.78
C PRO A 86 16.56 -12.25 5.52
N GLN A 87 16.34 -13.31 6.30
CA GLN A 87 15.10 -14.08 6.22
C GLN A 87 13.99 -13.31 6.92
N VAL A 88 12.96 -12.97 6.16
CA VAL A 88 11.75 -12.33 6.66
C VAL A 88 11.07 -13.31 7.62
N SER A 89 10.79 -12.86 8.84
CA SER A 89 10.05 -13.67 9.82
C SER A 89 8.61 -13.91 9.34
N GLN A 90 7.94 -14.96 9.84
CA GLN A 90 6.56 -15.25 9.45
C GLN A 90 5.62 -14.07 9.68
N THR A 91 5.80 -13.32 10.78
CA THR A 91 4.99 -12.14 11.08
C THR A 91 5.28 -10.96 10.13
N GLU A 92 6.54 -10.75 9.74
CA GLU A 92 6.87 -9.74 8.73
C GLU A 92 6.35 -10.14 7.35
N GLN A 93 6.37 -11.43 7.02
CA GLN A 93 5.82 -11.96 5.78
C GLN A 93 4.30 -11.77 5.73
N GLU A 94 3.59 -12.10 6.81
CA GLU A 94 2.15 -11.84 6.94
C GLU A 94 1.81 -10.35 6.89
N ALA A 95 2.68 -9.47 7.43
CA ALA A 95 2.50 -8.02 7.34
C ALA A 95 2.74 -7.48 5.91
N LEU A 96 3.73 -8.04 5.19
CA LEU A 96 3.99 -7.72 3.79
C LEU A 96 2.87 -8.23 2.88
N ASP A 97 2.38 -9.45 3.15
CA ASP A 97 1.31 -10.10 2.39
C ASP A 97 -0.08 -9.53 2.71
N ALA A 98 -0.24 -8.90 3.88
CA ALA A 98 -1.44 -8.11 4.21
C ALA A 98 -1.54 -6.83 3.36
N GLY A 99 -0.43 -6.40 2.75
CA GLY A 99 -0.40 -5.33 1.76
C GLY A 99 -0.60 -5.85 0.34
N THR A 100 -1.13 -5.00 -0.54
CA THR A 100 -1.08 -5.25 -1.99
C THR A 100 -0.03 -4.34 -2.59
N VAL A 101 0.86 -4.91 -3.41
CA VAL A 101 1.76 -4.13 -4.27
C VAL A 101 0.97 -3.69 -5.51
N TRP A 102 0.86 -2.38 -5.71
CA TRP A 102 0.08 -1.79 -6.80
C TRP A 102 1.01 -1.06 -7.79
N TRP A 103 1.04 0.27 -7.75
CA TRP A 103 1.93 1.09 -8.58
C TRP A 103 3.38 1.00 -8.11
N ASP A 104 3.59 0.98 -6.81
CA ASP A 104 4.89 0.84 -6.18
C ASP A 104 5.59 -0.43 -6.68
N GLY A 105 4.93 -1.59 -6.69
CA GLY A 105 5.52 -2.83 -7.20
C GLY A 105 6.01 -2.73 -8.65
N GLU A 106 5.23 -2.11 -9.53
CA GLU A 106 5.60 -1.85 -10.94
C GLU A 106 6.78 -0.88 -11.04
N LEU A 107 6.77 0.21 -10.27
CA LEU A 107 7.83 1.22 -10.30
C LEU A 107 9.15 0.67 -9.75
N PHE A 108 9.10 -0.05 -8.62
CA PHE A 108 10.28 -0.66 -7.99
C PHE A 108 10.82 -1.88 -8.76
N SER A 109 10.09 -2.42 -9.74
CA SER A 109 10.59 -3.46 -10.64
C SER A 109 11.75 -3.00 -11.54
N GLY A 110 11.94 -1.69 -11.69
CA GLY A 110 12.93 -1.10 -12.62
C GLY A 110 12.52 -1.17 -14.09
N ARG A 111 11.35 -1.74 -14.41
CA ARG A 111 10.78 -1.76 -15.75
C ARG A 111 9.24 -1.72 -15.70
N PRO A 112 8.64 -0.61 -15.22
CA PRO A 112 7.20 -0.49 -15.07
C PRO A 112 6.46 -0.66 -16.40
N ASP A 113 5.34 -1.38 -16.38
CA ASP A 113 4.41 -1.42 -17.51
C ASP A 113 3.53 -0.16 -17.52
N TRP A 114 3.98 0.87 -18.25
CA TRP A 114 3.25 2.14 -18.36
C TRP A 114 1.89 2.00 -19.01
N GLN A 115 1.67 1.02 -19.89
CA GLN A 115 0.37 0.83 -20.52
C GLN A 115 -0.64 0.36 -19.48
N LYS A 116 -0.25 -0.59 -18.62
CA LYS A 116 -1.05 -1.03 -17.47
C LYS A 116 -1.33 0.12 -16.50
N LEU A 117 -0.29 0.89 -16.14
CA LEU A 117 -0.43 1.99 -15.18
C LEU A 117 -1.34 3.12 -15.71
N LEU A 118 -1.21 3.49 -16.97
CA LEU A 118 -2.02 4.56 -17.58
C LEU A 118 -3.44 4.09 -17.95
N ALA A 119 -3.68 2.78 -18.05
CA ALA A 119 -5.00 2.22 -18.33
C ALA A 119 -5.93 2.16 -17.10
N PHE A 120 -5.45 2.50 -15.90
CA PHE A 120 -6.31 2.52 -14.72
C PHE A 120 -7.46 3.50 -14.90
N ALA A 121 -8.68 2.99 -14.72
CA ALA A 121 -9.88 3.82 -14.80
C ALA A 121 -9.88 4.87 -13.69
N GLN A 122 -10.16 6.11 -14.06
CA GLN A 122 -10.38 7.15 -13.06
C GLN A 122 -11.62 6.78 -12.22
N PRO A 123 -11.52 6.81 -10.89
CA PRO A 123 -12.67 6.57 -10.04
C PRO A 123 -13.70 7.67 -10.28
N LYS A 124 -14.98 7.29 -10.33
CA LYS A 124 -16.11 8.21 -10.54
C LYS A 124 -17.13 7.99 -9.44
N LEU A 125 -17.75 9.07 -9.01
CA LEU A 125 -18.89 9.01 -8.11
C LEU A 125 -20.12 8.52 -8.88
N THR A 126 -20.89 7.65 -8.25
CA THR A 126 -22.25 7.36 -8.69
C THR A 126 -23.13 8.60 -8.51
N PRO A 127 -24.29 8.69 -9.20
CA PRO A 127 -25.20 9.83 -9.03
C PRO A 127 -25.66 10.03 -7.57
N GLU A 128 -25.80 8.94 -6.80
CA GLU A 128 -26.16 9.00 -5.38
C GLU A 128 -25.04 9.59 -4.52
N GLU A 129 -23.80 9.12 -4.70
CA GLU A 129 -22.63 9.65 -3.99
C GLU A 129 -22.36 11.11 -4.36
N GLN A 130 -22.49 11.48 -5.63
CA GLN A 130 -22.34 12.86 -6.09
C GLN A 130 -23.39 13.77 -5.44
N ARG A 131 -24.65 13.33 -5.40
CA ARG A 131 -25.71 14.07 -4.71
C ARG A 131 -25.40 14.25 -3.23
N PHE A 132 -24.91 13.19 -2.56
CA PHE A 132 -24.53 13.28 -1.15
C PHE A 132 -23.41 14.29 -0.89
N LEU A 133 -22.43 14.35 -1.80
CA LEU A 133 -21.36 15.32 -1.74
C LEU A 133 -21.87 16.75 -1.97
N ASP A 134 -22.81 16.94 -2.91
CA ASP A 134 -23.29 18.26 -3.31
C ASP A 134 -24.36 18.83 -2.37
N VAL A 135 -25.11 17.97 -1.68
CA VAL A 135 -26.23 18.37 -0.83
C VAL A 135 -25.89 18.17 0.64
N GLU A 136 -25.85 16.93 1.13
CA GLU A 136 -25.67 16.65 2.56
C GLU A 136 -24.30 17.13 3.07
N THR A 137 -23.24 16.91 2.29
CA THR A 137 -21.89 17.33 2.70
C THR A 137 -21.73 18.86 2.61
N GLU A 138 -22.35 19.52 1.63
CA GLU A 138 -22.38 20.98 1.56
C GLU A 138 -23.14 21.58 2.75
N GLU A 139 -24.27 20.98 3.12
CA GLU A 139 -25.05 21.40 4.28
C GLU A 139 -24.25 21.22 5.58
N LEU A 140 -23.52 20.11 5.75
CA LEU A 140 -22.61 19.94 6.89
C LEU A 140 -21.51 21.01 6.91
N CYS A 141 -20.90 21.29 5.75
CA CYS A 141 -19.89 22.35 5.61
C CYS A 141 -20.42 23.73 6.02
N ASN A 142 -21.70 24.02 5.77
CA ASN A 142 -22.33 25.28 6.14
C ASN A 142 -22.75 25.35 7.63
N ARG A 143 -22.88 24.19 8.29
CA ARG A 143 -23.24 24.08 9.70
C ARG A 143 -22.04 24.06 10.65
N VAL A 144 -20.83 23.88 10.12
CA VAL A 144 -19.62 23.74 10.95
C VAL A 144 -18.60 24.84 10.68
N SER A 145 -17.96 25.29 11.75
CA SER A 145 -16.84 26.23 11.73
C SER A 145 -15.66 25.67 12.52
N ASP A 146 -14.46 25.72 11.95
CA ASP A 146 -13.24 25.26 12.63
C ASP A 146 -13.04 26.02 13.96
N TRP A 147 -13.30 27.33 14.00
CA TRP A 147 -13.20 28.13 15.23
C TRP A 147 -14.17 27.67 16.32
N GLU A 148 -15.44 27.39 15.97
CA GLU A 148 -16.41 26.91 16.95
C GLU A 148 -16.02 25.55 17.51
N THR A 149 -15.62 24.63 16.62
CA THR A 149 -15.22 23.28 17.02
C THR A 149 -13.96 23.26 17.88
N THR A 150 -12.93 24.05 17.53
CA THR A 150 -11.61 23.99 18.20
C THR A 150 -11.50 24.92 19.41
N SER A 151 -12.10 26.11 19.34
CA SER A 151 -11.85 27.19 20.31
C SER A 151 -13.02 27.46 21.25
N ARG A 152 -14.24 27.02 20.92
CA ARG A 152 -15.43 27.18 21.78
C ARG A 152 -15.84 25.86 22.41
N HIS A 153 -16.15 24.86 21.58
CA HIS A 153 -16.73 23.60 22.04
C HIS A 153 -15.69 22.54 22.39
N GLN A 154 -14.52 22.57 21.73
CA GLN A 154 -13.54 21.48 21.76
C GLN A 154 -14.14 20.12 21.34
N ASP A 155 -15.22 20.18 20.56
CA ASP A 155 -16.03 19.09 20.02
C ASP A 155 -16.92 19.66 18.90
N LEU A 156 -17.66 18.82 18.18
CA LEU A 156 -18.74 19.30 17.32
C LEU A 156 -19.91 19.81 18.18
N PRO A 157 -20.58 20.91 17.79
CA PRO A 157 -21.83 21.33 18.42
C PRO A 157 -22.89 20.21 18.39
N PRO A 158 -23.76 20.08 19.40
CA PRO A 158 -24.76 19.00 19.47
C PRO A 158 -25.66 18.88 18.22
N GLU A 159 -26.05 20.00 17.63
CA GLU A 159 -26.85 20.05 16.40
C GLU A 159 -26.08 19.56 15.17
N VAL A 160 -24.76 19.78 15.12
CA VAL A 160 -23.88 19.27 14.07
C VAL A 160 -23.70 17.76 14.25
N TRP A 161 -23.49 17.31 15.50
CA TRP A 161 -23.47 15.88 15.83
C TRP A 161 -24.75 15.16 15.41
N GLN A 162 -25.92 15.75 15.72
CA GLN A 162 -27.20 15.17 15.35
C GLN A 162 -27.35 15.09 13.83
N PHE A 163 -26.99 16.15 13.11
CA PHE A 163 -27.01 16.15 11.64
C PHE A 163 -26.11 15.07 11.03
N VAL A 164 -24.88 14.93 11.55
CA VAL A 164 -23.91 13.90 11.13
C VAL A 164 -24.51 12.50 11.28
N LYS A 165 -25.21 12.22 12.39
CA LYS A 165 -25.88 10.94 12.62
C LYS A 165 -27.08 10.74 11.70
N ASP A 166 -27.97 11.72 11.62
CA ASP A 166 -29.24 11.63 10.88
C ASP A 166 -29.03 11.45 9.37
N LYS A 167 -27.95 12.03 8.83
CA LYS A 167 -27.61 11.91 7.40
C LYS A 167 -26.74 10.70 7.08
N GLY A 168 -26.35 9.89 8.08
CA GLY A 168 -25.60 8.65 7.85
C GLY A 168 -24.10 8.86 7.56
N PHE A 169 -23.52 10.00 7.93
CA PHE A 169 -22.08 10.24 7.75
C PHE A 169 -21.20 9.25 8.51
N LEU A 170 -21.70 8.62 9.58
CA LEU A 170 -20.95 7.63 10.37
C LEU A 170 -21.01 6.20 9.80
N GLY A 171 -21.79 5.99 8.73
CA GLY A 171 -22.07 4.67 8.15
C GLY A 171 -21.98 4.63 6.62
N MET A 172 -21.11 5.46 6.03
CA MET A 172 -20.94 5.56 4.59
C MET A 172 -20.50 4.22 3.97
N ILE A 173 -19.55 3.51 4.60
CA ILE A 173 -19.04 2.22 4.08
C ILE A 173 -19.94 1.03 4.41
N ILE A 174 -20.91 1.21 5.30
CA ILE A 174 -21.73 0.10 5.79
C ILE A 174 -22.74 -0.28 4.68
N PRO A 175 -22.89 -1.57 4.34
CA PRO A 175 -23.85 -2.01 3.33
C PRO A 175 -25.29 -1.57 3.61
N LYS A 176 -26.05 -1.29 2.55
CA LYS A 176 -27.45 -0.82 2.64
C LYS A 176 -28.36 -1.81 3.35
N LYS A 177 -28.07 -3.12 3.26
CA LYS A 177 -28.80 -4.16 4.00
C LYS A 177 -28.72 -4.01 5.53
N TYR A 178 -27.71 -3.33 6.04
CA TYR A 178 -27.57 -2.97 7.46
C TYR A 178 -28.03 -1.53 7.74
N GLY A 179 -28.50 -0.79 6.73
CA GLY A 179 -28.96 0.59 6.86
C GLY A 179 -27.87 1.66 6.70
N GLY A 180 -26.68 1.30 6.18
CA GLY A 180 -25.66 2.26 5.78
C GLY A 180 -25.86 2.77 4.34
N LEU A 181 -24.88 3.51 3.81
CA LEU A 181 -24.96 4.12 2.49
C LEU A 181 -24.28 3.28 1.38
N GLU A 182 -23.40 2.35 1.75
CA GLU A 182 -22.63 1.50 0.81
C GLU A 182 -21.84 2.31 -0.23
N PHE A 183 -21.25 3.42 0.21
CA PHE A 183 -20.43 4.29 -0.62
C PHE A 183 -19.05 3.69 -0.86
N SER A 184 -18.51 4.00 -2.03
CA SER A 184 -17.15 3.64 -2.43
C SER A 184 -16.10 4.37 -1.59
N ALA A 185 -14.89 3.80 -1.54
CA ALA A 185 -13.73 4.47 -0.94
C ALA A 185 -13.45 5.84 -1.58
N TYR A 186 -13.77 6.01 -2.87
CA TYR A 186 -13.63 7.29 -3.55
C TYR A 186 -14.64 8.33 -3.03
N ALA A 187 -15.91 7.97 -2.88
CA ALA A 187 -16.91 8.86 -2.29
C ALA A 187 -16.56 9.26 -0.85
N HIS A 188 -16.12 8.30 -0.03
CA HIS A 188 -15.61 8.59 1.31
C HIS A 188 -14.46 9.61 1.25
N SER A 189 -13.47 9.40 0.37
CA SER A 189 -12.35 10.34 0.18
C SER A 189 -12.81 11.74 -0.24
N GLN A 190 -13.77 11.87 -1.15
CA GLN A 190 -14.28 13.17 -1.60
C GLN A 190 -15.04 13.91 -0.49
N VAL A 191 -15.87 13.20 0.30
CA VAL A 191 -16.58 13.77 1.46
C VAL A 191 -15.59 14.30 2.50
N VAL A 192 -14.59 13.49 2.89
CA VAL A 192 -13.57 13.91 3.86
C VAL A 192 -12.76 15.09 3.34
N THR A 193 -12.38 15.08 2.06
CA THR A 193 -11.65 16.19 1.41
C THR A 193 -12.46 17.48 1.48
N LYS A 194 -13.74 17.43 1.14
CA LYS A 194 -14.64 18.59 1.19
C LYS A 194 -14.79 19.13 2.62
N LEU A 195 -15.06 18.26 3.60
CA LEU A 195 -15.16 18.65 5.00
C LEU A 195 -13.87 19.28 5.55
N SER A 196 -12.71 18.75 5.14
CA SER A 196 -11.40 19.26 5.54
C SER A 196 -11.15 20.71 5.11
N THR A 197 -11.88 21.22 4.10
CA THR A 197 -11.80 22.64 3.72
C THR A 197 -12.48 23.58 4.73
N ARG A 198 -13.30 23.05 5.65
CA ARG A 198 -14.11 23.84 6.60
C ARG A 198 -13.83 23.55 8.06
N SER A 199 -13.65 22.29 8.44
CA SER A 199 -13.35 21.88 9.81
C SER A 199 -12.59 20.57 9.83
N SER A 200 -11.40 20.61 10.44
CA SER A 200 -10.57 19.42 10.66
C SER A 200 -11.25 18.43 11.61
N ALA A 201 -11.93 18.93 12.65
CA ALA A 201 -12.68 18.13 13.59
C ALA A 201 -13.83 17.36 12.93
N ALA A 202 -14.64 18.03 12.09
CA ALA A 202 -15.72 17.36 11.37
C ALA A 202 -15.21 16.31 10.40
N ALA A 203 -14.15 16.63 9.64
CA ALA A 203 -13.55 15.69 8.71
C ALA A 203 -13.07 14.42 9.42
N VAL A 204 -12.35 14.55 10.53
CA VAL A 204 -11.83 13.42 11.31
C VAL A 204 -12.95 12.62 11.98
N THR A 205 -13.97 13.29 12.53
CA THR A 205 -15.15 12.64 13.13
C THR A 205 -15.91 11.77 12.14
N VAL A 206 -16.01 12.21 10.88
CA VAL A 206 -16.63 11.42 9.80
C VAL A 206 -15.67 10.35 9.27
N MET A 207 -14.37 10.64 9.17
CA MET A 207 -13.38 9.73 8.59
C MET A 207 -13.18 8.46 9.41
N VAL A 208 -13.03 8.59 10.74
CA VAL A 208 -12.64 7.46 11.61
C VAL A 208 -13.65 6.30 11.56
N PRO A 209 -14.97 6.51 11.73
CA PRO A 209 -15.97 5.44 11.65
C PRO A 209 -16.00 4.70 10.31
N ASN A 210 -15.58 5.36 9.22
CA ASN A 210 -15.64 4.87 7.84
C ASN A 210 -14.29 4.36 7.29
N SER A 211 -13.28 4.20 8.15
CA SER A 211 -11.97 3.69 7.75
C SER A 211 -11.42 2.72 8.80
N LEU A 212 -10.95 3.28 9.92
CA LEU A 212 -10.28 2.53 10.99
C LEU A 212 -11.25 2.09 12.09
N GLY A 213 -12.53 2.48 12.01
CA GLY A 213 -13.53 2.16 13.00
C GLY A 213 -13.98 0.69 12.97
N PRO A 214 -14.58 0.19 14.07
CA PRO A 214 -15.22 -1.13 14.17
C PRO A 214 -16.03 -1.63 12.97
N ALA A 215 -16.66 -0.74 12.18
CA ALA A 215 -17.42 -1.16 11.00
C ALA A 215 -16.56 -1.94 9.98
N GLU A 216 -15.37 -1.43 9.64
CA GLU A 216 -14.46 -2.09 8.69
C GLU A 216 -14.05 -3.47 9.22
N LEU A 217 -13.63 -3.56 10.48
CA LEU A 217 -13.24 -4.82 11.11
C LEU A 217 -14.39 -5.83 11.17
N LEU A 218 -15.61 -5.37 11.47
CA LEU A 218 -16.81 -6.22 11.49
C LEU A 218 -17.18 -6.73 10.09
N LEU A 219 -17.01 -5.92 9.05
CA LEU A 219 -17.30 -6.32 7.68
C LEU A 219 -16.36 -7.45 7.22
N HIS A 220 -15.06 -7.34 7.50
CA HIS A 220 -14.06 -8.33 7.09
C HIS A 220 -14.02 -9.56 8.00
N TYR A 221 -14.09 -9.37 9.32
CA TYR A 221 -13.77 -10.42 10.30
C TYR A 221 -14.91 -10.75 11.27
N GLY A 222 -16.00 -9.97 11.27
CA GLY A 222 -17.11 -10.20 12.17
C GLY A 222 -17.92 -11.45 11.82
N THR A 223 -18.47 -12.11 12.84
CA THR A 223 -19.49 -13.15 12.63
C THR A 223 -20.80 -12.52 12.14
N GLU A 224 -21.71 -13.31 11.59
CA GLU A 224 -23.00 -12.80 11.14
C GLU A 224 -23.83 -12.21 12.30
N GLU A 225 -23.75 -12.80 13.50
CA GLU A 225 -24.39 -12.27 14.69
C GLU A 225 -23.82 -10.90 15.08
N GLN A 226 -22.50 -10.74 15.03
CA GLN A 226 -21.84 -9.47 15.32
C GLN A 226 -22.21 -8.41 14.27
N LYS A 227 -22.19 -8.76 12.98
CA LYS A 227 -22.59 -7.86 11.89
C LYS A 227 -24.03 -7.41 12.03
N ASN A 228 -24.96 -8.35 12.24
CA ASN A 228 -26.39 -8.07 12.39
C ASN A 228 -26.69 -7.22 13.64
N HIS A 229 -25.89 -7.33 14.69
CA HIS A 229 -26.06 -6.54 15.90
C HIS A 229 -25.45 -5.13 15.79
N TYR A 230 -24.20 -5.02 15.37
CA TYR A 230 -23.43 -3.77 15.47
C TYR A 230 -23.56 -2.86 14.24
N LEU A 231 -23.54 -3.41 13.01
CA LEU A 231 -23.53 -2.59 11.80
C LEU A 231 -24.78 -1.69 11.67
N PRO A 232 -26.00 -2.15 11.97
CA PRO A 232 -27.17 -1.27 11.93
C PRO A 232 -27.16 -0.16 12.98
N ARG A 233 -26.51 -0.38 14.12
CA ARG A 233 -26.40 0.62 15.19
C ARG A 233 -25.35 1.67 14.84
N LEU A 234 -24.23 1.25 14.26
CA LEU A 234 -23.18 2.12 13.72
C LEU A 234 -23.73 2.99 12.57
N ALA A 235 -24.46 2.38 11.63
CA ALA A 235 -25.03 3.10 10.48
C ALA A 235 -25.98 4.24 10.88
N LYS A 236 -26.73 4.04 11.98
CA LYS A 236 -27.67 5.03 12.54
C LYS A 236 -27.02 6.00 13.53
N GLY A 237 -25.71 5.88 13.78
CA GLY A 237 -25.00 6.69 14.77
C GLY A 237 -25.47 6.50 16.22
N LEU A 238 -26.13 5.36 16.51
CA LEU A 238 -26.50 4.96 17.87
C LEU A 238 -25.27 4.55 18.68
N GLU A 239 -24.28 3.99 17.99
CA GLU A 239 -22.96 3.73 18.54
C GLU A 239 -21.95 4.70 17.92
N ILE A 240 -21.07 5.28 18.73
CA ILE A 240 -19.93 6.05 18.26
C ILE A 240 -18.68 5.16 18.35
N PRO A 241 -18.10 4.75 17.22
CA PRO A 241 -16.96 3.87 17.21
C PRO A 241 -15.64 4.63 17.41
N CYS A 242 -14.68 3.99 18.08
CA CYS A 242 -13.28 4.39 18.02
C CYS A 242 -12.37 3.16 17.89
N PHE A 243 -11.10 3.40 17.55
CA PHE A 243 -10.09 2.36 17.39
C PHE A 243 -8.89 2.64 18.29
N ALA A 244 -8.66 1.76 19.27
CA ALA A 244 -7.57 1.89 20.24
C ALA A 244 -6.45 0.90 19.95
N LEU A 245 -5.51 1.36 19.13
CA LEU A 245 -4.25 0.67 18.86
C LEU A 245 -3.10 1.29 19.65
N THR A 246 -2.87 2.59 19.47
CA THR A 246 -1.73 3.32 20.04
C THR A 246 -1.72 3.30 21.57
N SER A 247 -0.59 2.92 22.15
CA SER A 247 -0.33 2.96 23.59
C SER A 247 0.69 4.06 23.92
N PRO A 248 0.89 4.40 25.20
CA PRO A 248 1.94 5.33 25.62
C PRO A 248 3.36 4.97 25.16
N TRP A 249 3.60 3.68 24.86
CA TRP A 249 4.94 3.13 24.58
C TRP A 249 5.08 2.57 23.16
N ALA A 250 3.98 2.45 22.41
CA ALA A 250 3.95 1.87 21.07
C ALA A 250 2.97 2.63 20.17
N GLY A 251 3.51 3.15 19.06
CA GLY A 251 2.78 3.86 18.00
C GLY A 251 3.13 3.26 16.64
N SER A 252 4.23 3.73 16.02
CA SER A 252 4.71 3.20 14.74
C SER A 252 5.06 1.71 14.80
N ASP A 253 5.67 1.27 15.89
CA ASP A 253 5.86 -0.15 16.19
C ASP A 253 4.62 -0.71 16.91
N ALA A 254 3.56 -0.94 16.14
CA ALA A 254 2.27 -1.41 16.67
C ALA A 254 2.33 -2.85 17.23
N ALA A 255 3.31 -3.66 16.82
CA ALA A 255 3.48 -5.02 17.32
C ALA A 255 3.96 -5.06 18.79
N SER A 256 4.62 -3.99 19.24
CA SER A 256 5.16 -3.86 20.60
C SER A 256 4.18 -3.27 21.62
N ILE A 257 2.87 -3.32 21.37
CA ILE A 257 1.88 -2.89 22.37
C ILE A 257 1.98 -3.71 23.67
N PRO A 258 1.93 -3.06 24.85
CA PRO A 258 2.06 -3.74 26.15
C PRO A 258 0.73 -4.27 26.69
N ASP A 259 -0.39 -4.00 26.01
CA ASP A 259 -1.73 -4.40 26.43
C ASP A 259 -1.90 -5.92 26.35
N VAL A 260 -2.45 -6.53 27.41
CA VAL A 260 -2.56 -7.99 27.53
C VAL A 260 -4.01 -8.41 27.79
N GLY A 261 -4.48 -9.41 27.05
CA GLY A 261 -5.75 -10.10 27.24
C GLY A 261 -5.55 -11.56 27.64
N ILE A 262 -6.14 -11.96 28.77
CA ILE A 262 -6.09 -13.35 29.23
C ILE A 262 -7.48 -13.97 29.02
N VAL A 263 -7.53 -15.07 28.28
CA VAL A 263 -8.75 -15.89 28.16
C VAL A 263 -9.02 -16.55 29.51
N CYS A 264 -10.19 -16.28 30.09
CA CYS A 264 -10.56 -16.83 31.39
C CYS A 264 -12.06 -17.10 31.47
N LYS A 265 -12.46 -17.94 32.43
CA LYS A 265 -13.86 -18.05 32.85
C LYS A 265 -14.17 -16.99 33.91
N GLY A 266 -15.34 -16.40 33.84
CA GLY A 266 -15.81 -15.41 34.81
C GLY A 266 -17.33 -15.35 34.89
N GLN A 267 -17.85 -14.76 35.95
CA GLN A 267 -19.29 -14.52 36.10
C GLN A 267 -19.69 -13.27 35.31
N HIS A 268 -20.62 -13.43 34.37
CA HIS A 268 -21.24 -12.33 33.63
C HIS A 268 -22.75 -12.52 33.61
N GLN A 269 -23.49 -11.52 34.08
CA GLN A 269 -24.96 -11.57 34.19
C GLN A 269 -25.48 -12.84 34.90
N GLY A 270 -24.80 -13.25 35.98
CA GLY A 270 -25.17 -14.41 36.80
C GLY A 270 -24.87 -15.78 36.18
N ARG A 271 -24.09 -15.84 35.10
CA ARG A 271 -23.65 -17.09 34.46
C ARG A 271 -22.14 -17.14 34.34
N GLU A 272 -21.55 -18.31 34.52
CA GLU A 272 -20.15 -18.53 34.17
C GLU A 272 -19.99 -18.57 32.65
N VAL A 273 -19.17 -17.68 32.11
CA VAL A 273 -18.89 -17.56 30.67
C VAL A 273 -17.38 -17.55 30.42
N ILE A 274 -16.97 -17.97 29.22
CA ILE A 274 -15.60 -17.72 28.74
C ILE A 274 -15.55 -16.29 28.22
N GLY A 275 -14.54 -15.54 28.63
CA GLY A 275 -14.31 -14.17 28.21
C GLY A 275 -12.83 -13.79 28.25
N LEU A 276 -12.57 -12.49 28.13
CA LEU A 276 -11.24 -11.92 28.17
C LEU A 276 -11.12 -10.98 29.37
N LYS A 277 -10.08 -11.17 30.18
CA LYS A 277 -9.65 -10.18 31.16
C LYS A 277 -8.51 -9.37 30.55
N VAL A 278 -8.79 -8.10 30.25
CA VAL A 278 -7.87 -7.24 29.50
C VAL A 278 -7.33 -6.12 30.41
N THR A 279 -6.02 -5.96 30.42
CA THR A 279 -5.32 -4.81 31.01
C THR A 279 -4.76 -3.96 29.87
N TRP A 280 -5.20 -2.71 29.77
CA TRP A 280 -4.86 -1.85 28.66
C TRP A 280 -4.64 -0.40 29.07
N ASN A 281 -3.83 0.33 28.29
CA ASN A 281 -3.65 1.77 28.42
C ASN A 281 -3.35 2.36 27.03
N LYS A 282 -4.27 3.17 26.52
CA LYS A 282 -4.24 3.68 25.15
C LYS A 282 -4.15 5.19 25.13
N ARG A 283 -3.54 5.75 24.08
CA ARG A 283 -3.23 7.18 23.95
C ARG A 283 -3.64 7.71 22.59
N TYR A 284 -4.16 8.94 22.57
CA TYR A 284 -4.59 9.66 21.35
C TYR A 284 -5.68 8.94 20.56
N ILE A 285 -6.63 8.33 21.28
CA ILE A 285 -7.76 7.63 20.66
C ILE A 285 -8.80 8.65 20.26
N THR A 286 -8.88 8.90 18.96
CA THR A 286 -9.86 9.80 18.36
C THR A 286 -11.28 9.28 18.63
N LEU A 287 -12.20 10.17 19.02
CA LEU A 287 -13.55 9.86 19.53
C LEU A 287 -13.60 9.08 20.86
N GLY A 288 -12.46 8.72 21.46
CA GLY A 288 -12.40 7.94 22.70
C GLY A 288 -13.28 8.45 23.84
N PRO A 289 -13.32 9.77 24.15
CA PRO A 289 -14.15 10.31 25.23
C PRO A 289 -15.67 10.15 25.03
N VAL A 290 -16.13 10.00 23.79
CA VAL A 290 -17.56 9.91 23.43
C VAL A 290 -17.94 8.55 22.83
N ALA A 291 -16.98 7.64 22.71
CA ALA A 291 -17.18 6.35 22.09
C ALA A 291 -18.03 5.43 22.99
N THR A 292 -18.90 4.67 22.33
CA THR A 292 -19.75 3.66 22.98
C THR A 292 -19.36 2.24 22.56
N ILE A 293 -18.61 2.12 21.45
CA ILE A 293 -18.00 0.87 21.00
C ILE A 293 -16.53 1.11 20.65
N LEU A 294 -15.68 0.15 21.04
CA LEU A 294 -14.24 0.24 20.90
C LEU A 294 -13.69 -0.98 20.15
N GLY A 295 -12.98 -0.73 19.06
CA GLY A 295 -12.03 -1.71 18.50
C GLY A 295 -10.74 -1.65 19.31
N LEU A 296 -10.47 -2.66 20.15
CA LEU A 296 -9.32 -2.67 21.04
C LEU A 296 -8.27 -3.68 20.56
N ALA A 297 -7.06 -3.20 20.27
CA ALA A 297 -5.92 -4.08 19.99
C ALA A 297 -5.16 -4.41 21.29
N PHE A 298 -4.90 -5.69 21.52
CA PHE A 298 -4.15 -6.22 22.66
C PHE A 298 -3.49 -7.55 22.27
N ARG A 299 -2.58 -8.06 23.11
CA ARG A 299 -1.90 -9.35 22.94
C ARG A 299 -2.49 -10.45 23.81
#